data_AF-A0A819BJX4-F1
#
_entry.id   AF-A0A819BJX4-F1
#
_cell.length_a   1.000
_cell.length_b   1.000
_cell.length_c   1.000
_cell.angle_alpha   90.00
_cell.angle_beta   90.00
_cell.angle_gamma   90.00
#
_symmetry.space_group_name_H-M   'P 1'
#
loop_
_entity.id
_entity.type
_entity.pdbx_description
1 polymer ?
#
loop_
_entity_poly.entity_id
_entity_poly.type
_entity_poly.pdbx_seq_one_letter_code
_entity_poly.pdbx_strand_id
1 'polypeptide(L)'
;MKTESSTITVLDITPVKFDELYSKHKKTLSCPCSTISMPLKTFVSNIIKLHPVCKSIFVNQSWIEALYLLNASQYGVWDFRTTASSQFALLSDFCSIAEDMISHIENDVGNNDFITAYLLTDIQIEFEANSTTESFKNSASARIIMFLNYLRTTVRGNYLVSALNTNLIIEISADTDNWFVAIASTVMYNSTSGRRLSCRDDNPTSAATLNPLLNDSVTLDRIQKFESMPNSTIVSGFFAACTPLEALLQSTLDCLYEIECLHLLSDYFPVLNHMGANWTDSVLTSKQQNLSVNDYFNNLFIEEWLTKINYSKYFNECHPSVCTYTATDRAGISYAITLLISLYGGLVIILRLIAAFLVNITLKFKHRPRNARIHFGNFLGYIKKKFHRKYN
;
A
#
# COMPACT_ATOMS: atom_id res chain seq x y z
N MET A 1 38.77 25.99 17.02
CA MET A 1 39.23 25.64 15.66
C MET A 1 38.36 26.40 14.67
N LYS A 2 38.96 27.26 13.84
CA LYS A 2 38.24 27.97 12.78
C LYS A 2 38.59 27.25 11.49
N THR A 3 37.71 26.35 11.03
CA THR A 3 37.78 25.76 9.70
C THR A 3 37.40 26.83 8.70
N GLU A 4 38.32 27.22 7.81
CA GLU A 4 37.97 28.01 6.63
C GLU A 4 37.26 27.07 5.65
N SER A 5 36.00 27.36 5.38
CA SER A 5 35.21 26.69 4.34
C SER A 5 35.18 27.59 3.12
N SER A 6 35.65 27.09 1.98
CA SER A 6 35.51 27.75 0.68
C SER A 6 34.35 27.11 -0.09
N THR A 7 33.49 27.95 -0.67
CA THR A 7 32.43 27.48 -1.56
C THR A 7 32.96 27.44 -2.99
N ILE A 8 32.90 26.27 -3.61
CA ILE A 8 33.34 26.05 -5.00
C ILE A 8 32.09 25.98 -5.87
N THR A 9 32.11 26.73 -6.97
CA THR A 9 31.02 26.81 -7.96
C THR A 9 31.41 26.07 -9.23
N VAL A 10 30.51 25.24 -9.75
CA VAL A 10 30.68 24.44 -10.96
C VAL A 10 29.56 24.77 -11.94
N LEU A 11 29.92 25.11 -13.17
CA LEU A 11 28.99 25.42 -14.27
C LEU A 11 28.86 24.21 -15.22
N ASP A 12 27.90 24.28 -16.14
CA ASP A 12 27.63 23.29 -17.20
C ASP A 12 27.51 21.88 -16.62
N ILE A 13 26.44 21.68 -15.82
CA ILE A 13 26.19 20.42 -15.13
C ILE A 13 25.60 19.41 -16.12
N THR A 14 26.24 18.26 -16.22
CA THR A 14 25.76 17.08 -16.95
C THR A 14 25.43 15.97 -15.95
N PRO A 15 24.63 14.94 -16.32
CA PRO A 15 24.33 13.83 -15.41
C PRO A 15 25.59 13.18 -14.83
N VAL A 16 26.58 12.88 -15.67
CA VAL A 16 27.86 12.27 -15.26
C VAL A 16 28.63 13.18 -14.28
N LYS A 17 28.67 14.49 -14.57
CA LYS A 17 29.37 15.47 -13.71
C LYS A 17 28.67 15.63 -12.36
N PHE A 18 27.35 15.58 -12.35
CA PHE A 18 26.57 15.57 -11.12
C PHE A 18 26.87 14.33 -10.29
N ASP A 19 26.87 13.14 -10.88
CA ASP A 19 27.17 11.89 -10.17
C ASP A 19 28.58 11.89 -9.56
N GLU A 20 29.58 12.38 -10.30
CA GLU A 20 30.94 12.57 -9.80
C GLU A 20 30.98 13.52 -8.60
N LEU A 21 30.36 14.70 -8.71
CA LEU A 21 30.29 15.68 -7.62
C LEU A 21 29.55 15.12 -6.41
N TYR A 22 28.44 14.42 -6.63
CA TYR A 22 27.62 13.85 -5.57
C TYR A 22 28.39 12.75 -4.83
N SER A 23 29.13 11.89 -5.54
CA SER A 23 29.95 10.84 -4.93
C SER A 23 31.01 11.39 -3.97
N LYS A 24 31.60 12.55 -4.29
CA LYS A 24 32.71 13.16 -3.55
C LYS A 24 32.27 14.16 -2.49
N HIS A 25 31.16 14.86 -2.74
CA HIS A 25 30.72 16.02 -1.96
C HIS A 25 29.26 15.92 -1.48
N LYS A 26 28.68 14.71 -1.42
CA LYS A 26 27.27 14.43 -1.04
C LYS A 26 26.67 15.34 0.03
N LYS A 27 27.39 15.62 1.11
CA LYS A 27 26.89 16.38 2.27
C LYS A 27 26.80 17.89 2.04
N THR A 28 27.59 18.42 1.12
CA THR A 28 27.75 19.87 0.93
C THR A 28 27.40 20.32 -0.48
N LEU A 29 27.16 19.38 -1.41
CA LEU A 29 26.73 19.65 -2.78
C LEU A 29 25.29 20.18 -2.81
N SER A 30 25.10 21.25 -3.55
CA SER A 30 23.80 21.86 -3.84
C SER A 30 23.73 22.25 -5.30
N CYS A 31 22.76 21.70 -6.01
CA CYS A 31 22.51 21.92 -7.43
C CYS A 31 21.07 22.40 -7.60
N PRO A 32 20.78 23.71 -7.54
CA PRO A 32 19.42 24.22 -7.70
C PRO A 32 18.83 23.88 -9.07
N CYS A 33 17.56 23.47 -9.08
CA CYS A 33 16.78 23.35 -10.31
C CYS A 33 16.29 24.73 -10.76
N SER A 34 16.28 24.97 -12.07
CA SER A 34 15.63 26.14 -12.67
C SER A 34 14.11 26.00 -12.67
N THR A 35 13.63 24.76 -12.85
CA THR A 35 12.20 24.41 -12.77
C THR A 35 11.95 23.67 -11.47
N ILE A 36 11.16 24.27 -10.58
CA ILE A 36 10.92 23.72 -9.23
C ILE A 36 9.68 22.81 -9.20
N SER A 37 8.72 23.02 -10.10
CA SER A 37 7.47 22.26 -10.19
C SER A 37 7.35 21.63 -11.58
N MET A 38 7.22 20.30 -11.64
CA MET A 38 7.20 19.54 -12.89
C MET A 38 6.13 18.44 -12.82
N PRO A 39 5.20 18.32 -13.78
CA PRO A 39 4.22 17.24 -13.77
C PRO A 39 4.90 15.88 -13.88
N LEU A 40 4.54 14.91 -13.03
CA LEU A 40 5.18 13.58 -13.01
C LEU A 40 5.12 12.87 -14.37
N LYS A 41 4.05 13.05 -15.15
CA LYS A 41 3.92 12.44 -16.50
C LYS A 41 5.03 12.82 -17.48
N THR A 42 5.79 13.87 -17.20
CA THR A 42 6.91 14.30 -18.06
C THR A 42 8.08 13.30 -18.00
N PHE A 43 8.32 12.66 -16.84
CA PHE A 43 9.44 11.75 -16.61
C PHE A 43 9.05 10.41 -15.98
N VAL A 44 7.81 10.21 -15.56
CA VAL A 44 7.28 8.97 -14.99
C VAL A 44 6.29 8.31 -15.96
N SER A 45 6.37 7.00 -16.09
CA SER A 45 5.39 6.16 -16.80
C SER A 45 5.03 4.94 -15.97
N ASN A 46 3.73 4.67 -15.82
CA ASN A 46 3.24 3.49 -15.12
C ASN A 46 2.93 2.37 -16.13
N ILE A 47 3.27 1.14 -15.77
CA ILE A 47 2.86 -0.06 -16.50
C ILE A 47 2.02 -0.90 -15.54
N ILE A 48 0.75 -1.06 -15.87
CA ILE A 48 -0.22 -1.73 -15.00
C ILE A 48 -0.68 -3.02 -15.68
N LYS A 49 -0.56 -4.12 -14.96
CA LYS A 49 -1.06 -5.43 -15.38
C LYS A 49 -2.25 -5.80 -14.49
N LEU A 50 -3.40 -5.90 -15.13
CA LEU A 50 -4.63 -6.38 -14.50
C LEU A 50 -4.67 -7.91 -14.45
N HIS A 51 -5.46 -8.40 -13.51
CA HIS A 51 -5.80 -9.81 -13.37
C HIS A 51 -6.45 -10.32 -14.67
N PRO A 52 -6.02 -11.47 -15.21
CA PRO A 52 -6.48 -11.97 -16.51
C PRO A 52 -7.99 -12.13 -16.65
N VAL A 53 -8.71 -12.35 -15.54
CA VAL A 53 -10.17 -12.45 -15.54
C VAL A 53 -10.84 -11.25 -16.19
N CYS A 54 -10.32 -10.03 -15.98
CA CYS A 54 -10.92 -8.80 -16.51
C CYS A 54 -10.76 -8.65 -18.03
N LYS A 55 -9.92 -9.47 -18.67
CA LYS A 55 -9.77 -9.51 -20.14
C LYS A 55 -10.22 -10.83 -20.75
N SER A 56 -10.80 -11.70 -19.92
CA SER A 56 -11.23 -13.03 -20.32
C SER A 56 -12.65 -13.01 -20.91
N ILE A 57 -13.07 -14.13 -21.50
CA ILE A 57 -14.45 -14.32 -21.95
C ILE A 57 -15.46 -14.26 -20.80
N PHE A 58 -15.05 -14.51 -19.56
CA PHE A 58 -15.93 -14.63 -18.40
C PHE A 58 -16.58 -13.31 -17.98
N VAL A 59 -16.04 -12.17 -18.42
CA VAL A 59 -16.63 -10.85 -18.19
C VAL A 59 -17.39 -10.32 -19.41
N ASN A 60 -17.43 -11.08 -20.51
CA ASN A 60 -18.14 -10.65 -21.71
C ASN A 60 -19.65 -10.87 -21.56
N GLN A 61 -20.43 -9.98 -22.18
CA GLN A 61 -21.89 -10.05 -22.19
C GLN A 61 -22.42 -11.40 -22.70
N SER A 62 -21.79 -11.97 -23.72
CA SER A 62 -22.20 -13.25 -24.29
C SER A 62 -22.08 -14.40 -23.29
N TRP A 63 -21.08 -14.37 -22.39
CA TRP A 63 -20.90 -15.38 -21.35
C TRP A 63 -21.97 -15.22 -20.26
N ILE A 64 -22.20 -13.98 -19.84
CA ILE A 64 -23.21 -13.62 -18.85
C ILE A 64 -24.62 -14.05 -19.31
N GLU A 65 -24.93 -13.84 -20.60
CA GLU A 65 -26.18 -14.26 -21.23
C GLU A 65 -26.30 -15.77 -21.35
N ALA A 66 -25.21 -16.48 -21.65
CA ALA A 66 -25.22 -17.94 -21.74
C ALA A 66 -25.49 -18.62 -20.39
N LEU A 67 -25.22 -17.93 -19.27
CA LEU A 67 -25.54 -18.37 -17.92
C LEU A 67 -26.94 -17.94 -17.44
N TYR A 68 -27.67 -17.15 -18.22
CA TYR A 68 -28.99 -16.68 -17.82
C TYR A 68 -30.03 -17.80 -17.95
N LEU A 69 -30.83 -17.98 -16.91
CA LEU A 69 -31.97 -18.91 -16.89
C LEU A 69 -33.24 -18.16 -16.50
N LEU A 70 -34.28 -18.23 -17.33
CA LEU A 70 -35.55 -17.55 -17.08
C LEU A 70 -36.17 -17.92 -15.72
N ASN A 71 -35.99 -19.18 -15.31
CA ASN A 71 -36.51 -19.73 -14.06
C ASN A 71 -35.43 -19.86 -12.97
N ALA A 72 -34.38 -19.04 -13.00
CA ALA A 72 -33.25 -19.12 -12.06
C ALA A 72 -33.69 -19.19 -10.58
N SER A 73 -34.69 -18.41 -10.18
CA SER A 73 -35.22 -18.40 -8.80
C SER A 73 -35.85 -19.72 -8.34
N GLN A 74 -36.12 -20.66 -9.25
CA GLN A 74 -36.66 -21.99 -8.92
C GLN A 74 -35.59 -22.95 -8.40
N TYR A 75 -34.29 -22.70 -8.59
CA TYR A 75 -33.24 -23.64 -8.18
C TYR A 75 -32.84 -23.49 -6.70
N GLY A 76 -33.24 -22.41 -6.05
CA GLY A 76 -32.93 -22.10 -4.65
C GLY A 76 -31.58 -21.43 -4.48
N VAL A 77 -31.38 -20.77 -3.34
CA VAL A 77 -30.28 -19.80 -3.14
C VAL A 77 -28.90 -20.43 -3.19
N TRP A 78 -28.78 -21.70 -2.80
CA TRP A 78 -27.51 -22.44 -2.79
C TRP A 78 -27.13 -23.00 -4.15
N ASP A 79 -28.08 -23.08 -5.09
CA ASP A 79 -27.81 -23.56 -6.43
C ASP A 79 -27.13 -22.46 -7.25
N PHE A 80 -25.98 -22.78 -7.84
CA PHE A 80 -25.18 -21.85 -8.62
C PHE A 80 -25.99 -21.24 -9.76
N ARG A 81 -26.91 -22.00 -10.36
CA ARG A 81 -27.80 -21.54 -11.44
C ARG A 81 -28.68 -20.35 -11.05
N THR A 82 -29.00 -20.20 -9.77
CA THR A 82 -29.81 -19.09 -9.28
C THR A 82 -29.10 -17.76 -9.45
N THR A 83 -27.78 -17.72 -9.24
CA THR A 83 -27.02 -16.46 -9.17
C THR A 83 -25.90 -16.33 -10.19
N ALA A 84 -25.56 -17.39 -10.95
CA ALA A 84 -24.42 -17.43 -11.86
C ALA A 84 -24.33 -16.20 -12.78
N SER A 85 -25.37 -15.95 -13.58
CA SER A 85 -25.41 -14.79 -14.49
C SER A 85 -25.19 -13.45 -13.76
N SER A 86 -25.81 -13.26 -12.60
CA SER A 86 -25.62 -12.04 -11.79
C SER A 86 -24.24 -11.93 -11.16
N GLN A 87 -23.61 -13.04 -10.76
CA GLN A 87 -22.25 -13.04 -10.25
C GLN A 87 -21.25 -12.64 -11.35
N PHE A 88 -21.39 -13.15 -12.58
CA PHE A 88 -20.53 -12.74 -13.68
C PHE A 88 -20.82 -11.32 -14.20
N ALA A 89 -22.07 -10.86 -14.16
CA ALA A 89 -22.39 -9.46 -14.42
C ALA A 89 -21.69 -8.52 -13.42
N LEU A 90 -21.76 -8.84 -12.13
CA LEU A 90 -21.04 -8.08 -11.10
C LEU A 90 -19.52 -8.16 -11.26
N LEU A 91 -18.98 -9.31 -11.67
CA LEU A 91 -17.55 -9.46 -11.95
C LEU A 91 -17.11 -8.56 -13.12
N SER A 92 -17.93 -8.50 -14.19
CA SER A 92 -17.72 -7.57 -15.30
C SER A 92 -17.74 -6.11 -14.82
N ASP A 93 -18.76 -5.73 -14.05
CA ASP A 93 -18.87 -4.37 -13.50
C ASP A 93 -17.66 -4.03 -12.62
N PHE A 94 -17.20 -4.96 -11.78
CA PHE A 94 -16.03 -4.77 -10.93
C PHE A 94 -14.75 -4.56 -11.75
N CYS A 95 -14.58 -5.32 -12.83
CA CYS A 95 -13.46 -5.13 -13.75
C CYS A 95 -13.53 -3.77 -14.46
N SER A 96 -14.69 -3.35 -14.95
CA SER A 96 -14.87 -2.02 -15.56
C SER A 96 -14.61 -0.89 -14.57
N ILE A 97 -15.15 -0.98 -13.35
CA ILE A 97 -14.88 0.00 -12.29
C ILE A 97 -13.38 0.07 -11.98
N ALA A 98 -12.70 -1.07 -11.91
CA ALA A 98 -11.26 -1.11 -11.67
C ALA A 98 -10.47 -0.43 -12.81
N GLU A 99 -10.81 -0.72 -14.07
CA GLU A 99 -10.19 -0.09 -15.24
C GLU A 99 -10.39 1.43 -15.27
N ASP A 100 -11.62 1.90 -15.06
CA ASP A 100 -11.94 3.33 -15.01
C ASP A 100 -11.16 4.02 -13.88
N MET A 101 -11.14 3.40 -12.70
CA MET A 101 -10.44 3.93 -11.54
C MET A 101 -8.92 3.98 -11.75
N ILE A 102 -8.34 2.95 -12.38
CA ILE A 102 -6.93 2.94 -12.77
C ILE A 102 -6.63 4.07 -13.75
N SER A 103 -7.45 4.25 -14.78
CA SER A 103 -7.26 5.35 -15.75
C SER A 103 -7.31 6.72 -15.07
N HIS A 104 -8.19 6.90 -14.09
CA HIS A 104 -8.24 8.12 -13.29
C HIS A 104 -6.99 8.30 -12.43
N ILE A 105 -6.52 7.25 -11.75
CA ILE A 105 -5.29 7.31 -10.94
C ILE A 105 -4.08 7.66 -11.82
N GLU A 106 -3.94 7.05 -12.99
CA GLU A 106 -2.83 7.34 -13.90
C GLU A 106 -2.80 8.82 -14.30
N ASN A 107 -3.98 9.40 -14.58
CA ASN A 107 -4.11 10.82 -14.89
C ASN A 107 -3.81 11.71 -13.67
N ASP A 108 -4.31 11.34 -12.48
CA ASP A 108 -4.08 12.10 -11.25
C ASP A 108 -2.60 12.07 -10.84
N VAL A 109 -1.97 10.89 -10.85
CA VAL A 109 -0.52 10.73 -10.61
C VAL A 109 0.26 11.52 -11.65
N GLY A 110 -0.08 11.40 -12.93
CA GLY A 110 0.63 12.07 -14.02
C GLY A 110 0.54 13.60 -13.96
N ASN A 111 -0.60 14.14 -13.54
CA ASN A 111 -0.82 15.59 -13.38
C ASN A 111 -0.35 16.13 -12.03
N ASN A 112 -0.02 15.27 -11.07
CA ASN A 112 0.55 15.71 -9.81
C ASN A 112 1.95 16.29 -10.04
N ASP A 113 2.14 17.51 -9.58
CA ASP A 113 3.41 18.22 -9.70
C ASP A 113 4.43 17.64 -8.71
N PHE A 114 5.57 17.23 -9.24
CA PHE A 114 6.75 16.94 -8.46
C PHE A 114 7.49 18.24 -8.13
N ILE A 115 7.65 18.51 -6.84
CA ILE A 115 8.24 19.77 -6.35
C ILE A 115 9.63 19.50 -5.77
N THR A 116 10.66 20.05 -6.40
CA THR A 116 12.01 20.03 -5.85
C THR A 116 12.79 21.30 -6.16
N ALA A 117 13.43 21.88 -5.15
CA ALA A 117 14.32 23.02 -5.33
C ALA A 117 15.72 22.63 -5.82
N TYR A 118 16.09 21.35 -5.67
CA TYR A 118 17.43 20.85 -5.95
C TYR A 118 17.38 19.56 -6.76
N LEU A 119 18.40 19.36 -7.59
CA LEU A 119 18.56 18.15 -8.38
C LEU A 119 18.74 16.94 -7.45
N LEU A 120 17.94 15.91 -7.68
CA LEU A 120 17.99 14.65 -6.97
C LEU A 120 18.74 13.58 -7.78
N THR A 121 19.24 12.56 -7.09
CA THR A 121 19.80 11.38 -7.77
C THR A 121 18.68 10.48 -8.30
N ASP A 122 19.04 9.59 -9.24
CA ASP A 122 18.10 8.63 -9.84
C ASP A 122 17.32 7.83 -8.78
N ILE A 123 18.04 7.27 -7.81
CA ILE A 123 17.46 6.51 -6.69
C ILE A 123 16.50 7.37 -5.84
N GLN A 124 16.81 8.66 -5.64
CA GLN A 124 15.95 9.53 -4.85
C GLN A 124 14.63 9.83 -5.57
N ILE A 125 14.67 10.08 -6.87
CA ILE A 125 13.45 10.31 -7.66
C ILE A 125 12.64 9.02 -7.78
N GLU A 126 13.32 7.89 -7.92
CA GLU A 126 12.68 6.58 -7.88
C GLU A 126 11.90 6.35 -6.59
N PHE A 127 12.53 6.64 -5.46
CA PHE A 127 11.86 6.56 -4.19
C PHE A 127 10.64 7.49 -4.09
N GLU A 128 10.78 8.76 -4.48
CA GLU A 128 9.69 9.74 -4.39
C GLU A 128 8.53 9.46 -5.36
N ALA A 129 8.82 9.08 -6.60
CA ALA A 129 7.81 8.73 -7.60
C ALA A 129 7.07 7.44 -7.21
N ASN A 130 7.78 6.43 -6.69
CA ASN A 130 7.16 5.21 -6.17
C ASN A 130 6.28 5.51 -4.96
N SER A 131 6.77 6.31 -4.00
CA SER A 131 6.00 6.71 -2.82
C SER A 131 4.73 7.47 -3.19
N THR A 132 4.82 8.40 -4.16
CA THR A 132 3.67 9.14 -4.66
C THR A 132 2.66 8.20 -5.30
N THR A 133 3.10 7.34 -6.21
CA THR A 133 2.25 6.36 -6.91
C THR A 133 1.56 5.41 -5.93
N GLU A 134 2.29 4.91 -4.94
CA GLU A 134 1.78 4.03 -3.89
C GLU A 134 0.73 4.73 -3.01
N SER A 135 0.90 6.03 -2.72
CA SER A 135 -0.10 6.83 -1.99
C SER A 135 -1.42 6.93 -2.76
N PHE A 136 -1.36 7.21 -4.06
CA PHE A 136 -2.55 7.26 -4.92
C PHE A 136 -3.24 5.90 -5.03
N LYS A 137 -2.47 4.82 -5.22
CA LYS A 137 -2.98 3.45 -5.24
C LYS A 137 -3.71 3.11 -3.93
N ASN A 138 -3.09 3.38 -2.78
CA ASN A 138 -3.70 3.11 -1.47
C ASN A 138 -4.97 3.96 -1.23
N SER A 139 -4.97 5.22 -1.67
CA SER A 139 -6.17 6.07 -1.62
C SER A 139 -7.31 5.47 -2.44
N ALA A 140 -7.01 4.95 -3.62
CA ALA A 140 -7.99 4.34 -4.49
C ALA A 140 -8.56 3.03 -3.91
N SER A 141 -7.71 2.13 -3.43
CA SER A 141 -8.12 0.93 -2.70
C SER A 141 -9.04 1.26 -1.52
N ALA A 142 -8.70 2.28 -0.73
CA ALA A 142 -9.53 2.71 0.39
C ALA A 142 -10.92 3.20 -0.06
N ARG A 143 -11.01 3.92 -1.19
CA ARG A 143 -12.29 4.37 -1.77
C ARG A 143 -13.17 3.19 -2.19
N ILE A 144 -12.61 2.16 -2.81
CA ILE A 144 -13.37 0.95 -3.18
C ILE A 144 -13.88 0.23 -1.94
N ILE A 145 -13.03 0.03 -0.93
CA ILE A 145 -13.43 -0.61 0.33
C ILE A 145 -14.59 0.17 0.97
N MET A 146 -14.50 1.50 1.01
CA MET A 146 -15.58 2.34 1.51
C MET A 146 -16.86 2.20 0.70
N PHE A 147 -16.76 2.19 -0.64
CA PHE A 147 -17.90 2.01 -1.53
C PHE A 147 -18.59 0.65 -1.32
N LEU A 148 -17.83 -0.45 -1.25
CA LEU A 148 -18.36 -1.79 -0.96
C LEU A 148 -19.06 -1.84 0.41
N ASN A 149 -18.43 -1.28 1.44
CA ASN A 149 -19.01 -1.25 2.78
C ASN A 149 -20.30 -0.41 2.80
N TYR A 150 -20.33 0.69 2.06
CA TYR A 150 -21.53 1.50 1.89
C TYR A 150 -22.65 0.70 1.20
N LEU A 151 -22.35 0.02 0.09
CA LEU A 151 -23.33 -0.82 -0.61
C LEU A 151 -23.88 -1.92 0.30
N ARG A 152 -23.01 -2.67 0.98
CA ARG A 152 -23.42 -3.76 1.88
C ARG A 152 -24.27 -3.24 3.05
N THR A 153 -23.86 -2.12 3.67
CA THR A 153 -24.63 -1.48 4.74
C THR A 153 -25.98 -0.99 4.25
N THR A 154 -26.03 -0.40 3.05
CA THR A 154 -27.26 0.12 2.44
C THR A 154 -28.24 -0.99 2.10
N VAL A 155 -27.75 -2.07 1.48
CA VAL A 155 -28.56 -3.25 1.14
C VAL A 155 -29.16 -3.88 2.40
N ARG A 156 -28.35 -4.07 3.46
CA ARG A 156 -28.81 -4.66 4.72
C ARG A 156 -29.75 -3.73 5.50
N GLY A 157 -29.37 -2.47 5.65
CA GLY A 157 -30.13 -1.48 6.44
C GLY A 157 -31.50 -1.16 5.83
N ASN A 158 -31.64 -1.25 4.50
CA ASN A 158 -32.90 -1.00 3.80
C ASN A 158 -33.64 -2.27 3.38
N TYR A 159 -33.12 -3.46 3.70
CA TYR A 159 -33.75 -4.73 3.33
C TYR A 159 -34.03 -4.85 1.83
N LEU A 160 -33.10 -4.38 0.99
CA LEU A 160 -33.31 -4.39 -0.46
C LEU A 160 -33.45 -5.83 -0.96
N VAL A 161 -34.60 -6.12 -1.56
CA VAL A 161 -34.93 -7.47 -2.05
C VAL A 161 -34.19 -7.74 -3.35
N SER A 162 -33.46 -8.84 -3.39
CA SER A 162 -32.83 -9.35 -4.60
C SER A 162 -33.90 -9.74 -5.62
N ALA A 163 -33.74 -9.36 -6.88
CA ALA A 163 -34.64 -9.76 -7.96
C ALA A 163 -34.74 -11.29 -8.14
N LEU A 164 -33.72 -12.02 -7.66
CA LEU A 164 -33.66 -13.48 -7.67
C LEU A 164 -34.27 -14.12 -6.40
N ASN A 165 -34.89 -13.33 -5.51
CA ASN A 165 -35.46 -13.77 -4.24
C ASN A 165 -34.45 -14.52 -3.34
N THR A 166 -33.17 -14.12 -3.40
CA THR A 166 -32.09 -14.81 -2.69
C THR A 166 -31.98 -14.44 -1.20
N ASN A 167 -32.59 -13.33 -0.79
CA ASN A 167 -32.61 -12.86 0.58
C ASN A 167 -34.02 -12.77 1.18
N LEU A 168 -35.07 -12.93 0.37
CA LEU A 168 -36.46 -12.85 0.78
C LEU A 168 -37.32 -13.83 -0.02
N ILE A 169 -38.28 -14.45 0.65
CA ILE A 169 -39.23 -15.40 0.09
C ILE A 169 -40.63 -14.85 0.32
N ILE A 170 -41.52 -15.14 -0.64
CA ILE A 170 -42.94 -14.87 -0.50
C ILE A 170 -43.65 -16.22 -0.29
N GLU A 171 -44.14 -16.43 0.92
CA GLU A 171 -44.92 -17.60 1.29
C GLU A 171 -46.40 -17.29 1.10
N ILE A 172 -47.13 -18.15 0.39
CA ILE A 172 -48.58 -18.03 0.22
C ILE A 172 -49.24 -19.03 1.17
N SER A 173 -49.87 -18.52 2.22
CA SER A 173 -50.67 -19.33 3.15
C SER A 173 -52.15 -19.22 2.77
N ALA A 174 -52.82 -20.37 2.64
CA ALA A 174 -54.27 -20.43 2.55
C ALA A 174 -54.83 -20.50 3.96
N ASP A 175 -55.70 -19.56 4.32
CA ASP A 175 -56.44 -19.67 5.56
C ASP A 175 -57.73 -20.47 5.40
N THR A 176 -58.28 -20.88 6.54
CA THR A 176 -59.52 -21.64 6.67
C THR A 176 -60.72 -21.06 5.91
N ASP A 177 -60.72 -19.76 5.61
CA ASP A 177 -61.80 -19.03 4.91
C ASP A 177 -61.53 -18.73 3.42
N ASN A 178 -60.72 -19.54 2.72
CA ASN A 178 -60.46 -19.40 1.26
C ASN A 178 -59.75 -18.11 0.82
N TRP A 179 -59.16 -17.35 1.75
CA TRP A 179 -58.27 -16.24 1.43
C TRP A 179 -56.81 -16.69 1.39
N PHE A 180 -56.05 -16.13 0.44
CA PHE A 180 -54.61 -16.31 0.35
C PHE A 180 -53.92 -15.09 0.93
N VAL A 181 -53.04 -15.28 1.91
CA VAL A 181 -52.13 -14.23 2.38
C VAL A 181 -50.72 -14.55 1.90
N ALA A 182 -50.11 -13.55 1.26
CA ALA A 182 -48.70 -13.55 0.93
C ALA A 182 -47.92 -12.94 2.10
N ILE A 183 -47.04 -13.73 2.72
CA ILE A 183 -46.15 -13.32 3.80
C ILE A 183 -44.74 -13.24 3.23
N ALA A 184 -44.11 -12.08 3.40
CA ALA A 184 -42.70 -11.90 3.06
C ALA A 184 -41.83 -12.32 4.25
N SER A 185 -41.01 -13.36 4.05
CA SER A 185 -40.13 -13.93 5.06
C SER A 185 -38.68 -13.84 4.61
N THR A 186 -37.76 -13.51 5.51
CA THR A 186 -36.32 -13.50 5.20
C THR A 186 -35.81 -14.92 5.01
N VAL A 187 -34.91 -15.13 4.05
CA VAL A 187 -34.27 -16.44 3.86
C VAL A 187 -33.52 -16.83 5.13
N MET A 188 -33.76 -18.06 5.61
CA MET A 188 -33.16 -18.64 6.81
C MET A 188 -32.23 -19.79 6.43
N TYR A 189 -31.13 -19.93 7.16
CA TYR A 189 -30.13 -20.98 6.96
C TYR A 189 -29.82 -21.68 8.28
N ASN A 190 -29.79 -23.01 8.26
CA ASN A 190 -29.31 -23.79 9.39
C ASN A 190 -27.79 -23.99 9.25
N SER A 191 -27.02 -23.33 10.09
CA SER A 191 -25.59 -23.57 10.24
C SER A 191 -25.30 -25.02 10.60
N THR A 192 -24.10 -25.51 10.25
CA THR A 192 -23.55 -26.80 10.72
C THR A 192 -23.50 -26.89 12.26
N SER A 193 -23.47 -25.75 12.95
CA SER A 193 -23.56 -25.66 14.42
C SER A 193 -25.00 -25.74 14.96
N GLY A 194 -26.01 -25.94 14.11
CA GLY A 194 -27.43 -25.93 14.48
C GLY A 194 -28.02 -24.54 14.72
N ARG A 195 -27.23 -23.47 14.55
CA ARG A 195 -27.71 -22.08 14.65
C ARG A 195 -28.49 -21.69 13.40
N ARG A 196 -29.68 -21.12 13.59
CA ARG A 196 -30.43 -20.44 12.52
C ARG A 196 -29.81 -19.07 12.25
N LEU A 197 -29.33 -18.88 11.02
CA LEU A 197 -28.82 -17.62 10.50
C LEU A 197 -29.85 -17.04 9.53
N SER A 198 -30.02 -15.72 9.54
CA SER A 198 -30.94 -15.05 8.62
C SER A 198 -30.17 -14.20 7.62
N CYS A 199 -30.67 -14.14 6.38
CA CYS A 199 -30.22 -13.16 5.39
C CYS A 199 -30.51 -11.70 5.77
N ARG A 200 -31.24 -11.48 6.87
CA ARG A 200 -31.41 -10.19 7.52
C ARG A 200 -30.16 -9.71 8.25
N ASP A 201 -29.57 -10.59 9.05
CA ASP A 201 -28.57 -10.19 10.06
C ASP A 201 -27.17 -10.77 9.78
N ASP A 202 -27.09 -11.97 9.21
CA ASP A 202 -25.87 -12.78 9.26
C ASP A 202 -25.17 -12.96 7.90
N ASN A 203 -25.85 -12.69 6.77
CA ASN A 203 -25.37 -12.96 5.39
C ASN A 203 -24.60 -14.30 5.26
N PRO A 204 -25.23 -15.44 5.61
CA PRO A 204 -24.60 -16.75 5.50
C PRO A 204 -24.08 -17.01 4.09
N THR A 205 -22.90 -17.62 4.03
CA THR A 205 -22.24 -18.04 2.79
C THR A 205 -21.92 -19.53 2.86
N SER A 206 -22.00 -20.20 1.72
CA SER A 206 -21.56 -21.60 1.58
C SER A 206 -21.06 -21.84 0.15
N ALA A 207 -20.36 -22.96 -0.07
CA ALA A 207 -19.94 -23.33 -1.42
C ALA A 207 -21.18 -23.46 -2.33
N ALA A 208 -21.11 -22.86 -3.52
CA ALA A 208 -22.19 -22.97 -4.49
C ALA A 208 -22.27 -24.41 -5.02
N THR A 209 -23.49 -24.91 -5.20
CA THR A 209 -23.70 -26.27 -5.69
C THR A 209 -24.53 -26.30 -6.96
N LEU A 210 -24.41 -27.36 -7.74
CA LEU A 210 -25.32 -27.70 -8.82
C LEU A 210 -26.14 -28.89 -8.37
N ASN A 211 -27.43 -28.68 -8.15
CA ASN A 211 -28.33 -29.74 -7.72
C ASN A 211 -28.87 -30.49 -8.95
N PRO A 212 -28.99 -31.83 -8.90
CA PRO A 212 -29.65 -32.57 -9.96
C PRO A 212 -31.08 -32.05 -10.14
N LEU A 213 -31.54 -31.92 -11.39
CA LEU A 213 -32.91 -31.56 -11.72
C LEU A 213 -33.85 -32.67 -11.20
N LEU A 214 -34.53 -32.42 -10.08
CA LEU A 214 -35.48 -33.36 -9.51
C LEU A 214 -36.90 -32.89 -9.84
N ASN A 215 -37.67 -33.72 -10.54
CA ASN A 215 -39.04 -33.46 -10.99
C ASN A 215 -40.11 -33.56 -9.87
N ASP A 216 -39.71 -33.56 -8.59
CA ASP A 216 -40.60 -33.96 -7.51
C ASP A 216 -41.07 -32.78 -6.65
N SER A 217 -42.30 -32.83 -6.16
CA SER A 217 -42.93 -31.86 -5.25
C SER A 217 -42.12 -31.58 -3.97
N VAL A 218 -41.27 -32.54 -3.57
CA VAL A 218 -40.28 -32.44 -2.49
C VAL A 218 -39.22 -31.35 -2.76
N THR A 219 -38.96 -31.00 -4.03
CA THR A 219 -37.99 -29.95 -4.38
C THR A 219 -38.46 -28.56 -3.99
N LEU A 220 -39.72 -28.20 -4.25
CA LEU A 220 -40.26 -26.89 -3.86
C LEU A 220 -40.22 -26.70 -2.34
N ASP A 221 -40.56 -27.74 -1.58
CA ASP A 221 -40.48 -27.73 -0.11
C ASP A 221 -39.03 -27.67 0.40
N ARG A 222 -38.06 -28.31 -0.27
CA ARG A 222 -36.63 -28.26 0.10
C ARG A 222 -35.92 -26.96 -0.33
N ILE A 223 -36.30 -26.40 -1.48
CA ILE A 223 -35.89 -25.06 -1.92
C ILE A 223 -36.39 -24.00 -0.92
N GLN A 224 -37.58 -24.21 -0.36
CA GLN A 224 -38.13 -23.39 0.73
C GLN A 224 -37.52 -23.70 2.11
N LYS A 225 -36.96 -24.91 2.34
CA LYS A 225 -36.36 -25.34 3.63
C LYS A 225 -34.83 -25.23 3.70
N PHE A 226 -34.15 -24.84 2.62
CA PHE A 226 -32.73 -24.47 2.58
C PHE A 226 -31.76 -25.52 3.12
N GLU A 227 -32.03 -26.80 2.84
CA GLU A 227 -31.14 -27.91 3.19
C GLU A 227 -30.27 -28.29 1.98
N SER A 228 -29.00 -28.62 2.22
CA SER A 228 -28.10 -29.15 1.18
C SER A 228 -28.73 -30.39 0.53
N MET A 229 -28.91 -30.38 -0.79
CA MET A 229 -29.44 -31.56 -1.46
C MET A 229 -28.41 -32.71 -1.45
N PRO A 230 -28.83 -33.95 -1.14
CA PRO A 230 -27.98 -35.11 -1.33
C PRO A 230 -27.60 -35.23 -2.81
N ASN A 231 -26.33 -35.57 -3.09
CA ASN A 231 -25.74 -35.65 -4.44
C ASN A 231 -25.60 -34.31 -5.18
N SER A 232 -25.49 -33.19 -4.46
CA SER A 232 -25.14 -31.91 -5.06
C SER A 232 -23.64 -31.86 -5.41
N THR A 233 -23.31 -31.27 -6.57
CA THR A 233 -21.92 -31.10 -7.01
C THR A 233 -21.46 -29.69 -6.68
N ILE A 234 -20.31 -29.55 -6.01
CA ILE A 234 -19.75 -28.23 -5.68
C ILE A 234 -19.15 -27.60 -6.94
N VAL A 235 -19.40 -26.31 -7.15
CA VAL A 235 -18.72 -25.51 -8.16
C VAL A 235 -17.48 -24.89 -7.52
N SER A 236 -16.29 -25.44 -7.82
CA SER A 236 -15.03 -25.04 -7.20
C SER A 236 -14.81 -23.53 -7.23
N GLY A 237 -14.52 -22.94 -6.08
CA GLY A 237 -14.23 -21.51 -5.96
C GLY A 237 -15.39 -20.55 -6.19
N PHE A 238 -16.62 -21.06 -6.31
CA PHE A 238 -17.83 -20.24 -6.29
C PHE A 238 -18.61 -20.45 -5.00
N PHE A 239 -19.17 -19.37 -4.49
CA PHE A 239 -19.99 -19.36 -3.28
C PHE A 239 -21.42 -18.95 -3.60
N ALA A 240 -22.33 -19.34 -2.73
CA ALA A 240 -23.69 -18.88 -2.68
C ALA A 240 -23.92 -18.13 -1.37
N ALA A 241 -24.78 -17.12 -1.42
CA ALA A 241 -25.08 -16.24 -0.31
C ALA A 241 -26.44 -15.56 -0.52
N CYS A 242 -26.85 -14.77 0.47
CA CYS A 242 -28.10 -14.00 0.43
C CYS A 242 -28.21 -13.03 -0.76
N THR A 243 -27.08 -12.57 -1.30
CA THR A 243 -27.05 -11.73 -2.51
C THR A 243 -25.95 -12.19 -3.45
N PRO A 244 -26.10 -12.02 -4.77
CA PRO A 244 -25.02 -12.29 -5.73
C PRO A 244 -23.73 -11.51 -5.42
N LEU A 245 -23.85 -10.31 -4.85
CA LEU A 245 -22.71 -9.50 -4.41
C LEU A 245 -21.89 -10.20 -3.32
N GLU A 246 -22.54 -10.63 -2.24
CA GLU A 246 -21.86 -11.32 -1.13
C GLU A 246 -21.31 -12.68 -1.58
N ALA A 247 -22.02 -13.37 -2.47
CA ALA A 247 -21.59 -14.63 -3.06
C ALA A 247 -20.31 -14.45 -3.90
N LEU A 248 -20.30 -13.47 -4.80
CA LEU A 248 -19.14 -13.16 -5.63
C LEU A 248 -17.95 -12.73 -4.78
N LEU A 249 -18.14 -11.82 -3.83
CA LEU A 249 -17.05 -11.30 -2.98
C LEU A 249 -16.31 -12.41 -2.21
N GLN A 250 -17.00 -13.50 -1.83
CA GLN A 250 -16.38 -14.65 -1.18
C GLN A 250 -15.77 -15.66 -2.15
N SER A 251 -16.14 -15.60 -3.43
CA SER A 251 -15.67 -16.54 -4.45
C SER A 251 -14.18 -16.33 -4.75
N THR A 252 -13.47 -17.41 -5.07
CA THR A 252 -12.05 -17.43 -5.48
C THR A 252 -11.89 -17.60 -6.99
N LEU A 253 -12.98 -17.97 -7.69
CA LEU A 253 -13.04 -18.20 -9.13
C LEU A 253 -12.22 -19.41 -9.61
N ASP A 254 -11.90 -20.36 -8.72
CA ASP A 254 -11.08 -21.54 -9.02
C ASP A 254 -11.59 -22.34 -10.23
N CYS A 255 -12.91 -22.46 -10.40
CA CYS A 255 -13.54 -23.11 -11.56
C CYS A 255 -13.05 -22.56 -12.92
N LEU A 256 -12.67 -21.28 -12.99
CA LEU A 256 -12.23 -20.63 -14.23
C LEU A 256 -10.81 -21.06 -14.67
N TYR A 257 -10.10 -21.78 -13.80
CA TYR A 257 -8.76 -22.33 -14.01
C TYR A 257 -8.79 -23.84 -14.30
N GLU A 258 -9.96 -24.49 -14.18
CA GLU A 258 -10.12 -25.94 -14.27
C GLU A 258 -11.05 -26.30 -15.44
N ILE A 259 -10.49 -26.95 -16.47
CA ILE A 259 -11.24 -27.34 -17.68
C ILE A 259 -12.41 -28.26 -17.33
N GLU A 260 -12.24 -29.15 -16.35
CA GLU A 260 -13.29 -30.05 -15.86
C GLU A 260 -14.45 -29.27 -15.23
N CYS A 261 -14.16 -28.16 -14.55
CA CYS A 261 -15.20 -27.32 -13.96
C CYS A 261 -15.95 -26.53 -15.03
N LEU A 262 -15.28 -26.04 -16.08
CA LEU A 262 -15.96 -25.41 -17.22
C LEU A 262 -16.87 -26.40 -17.96
N HIS A 263 -16.45 -27.66 -18.12
CA HIS A 263 -17.31 -28.72 -18.64
C HIS A 263 -18.52 -28.97 -17.74
N LEU A 264 -18.33 -29.02 -16.42
CA LEU A 264 -19.44 -29.12 -15.46
C LEU A 264 -20.44 -27.97 -15.64
N LEU A 265 -19.99 -26.73 -15.85
CA LEU A 265 -20.91 -25.61 -16.13
C LEU A 265 -21.67 -25.85 -17.44
N SER A 266 -21.00 -26.33 -18.49
CA SER A 266 -21.61 -26.60 -19.79
C SER A 266 -22.75 -27.65 -19.74
N ASP A 267 -22.66 -28.61 -18.80
CA ASP A 267 -23.71 -29.61 -18.59
C ASP A 267 -24.99 -29.02 -17.99
N TYR A 268 -24.86 -27.94 -17.19
CA TYR A 268 -25.99 -27.30 -16.49
C TYR A 268 -26.49 -26.03 -17.17
N PHE A 269 -25.71 -25.46 -18.09
CA PHE A 269 -26.07 -24.30 -18.90
C PHE A 269 -25.95 -24.65 -20.40
N PRO A 270 -27.01 -25.20 -21.02
CA PRO A 270 -26.94 -25.73 -22.38
C PRO A 270 -26.47 -24.72 -23.44
N VAL A 271 -26.72 -23.42 -23.21
CA VAL A 271 -26.32 -22.34 -24.12
C VAL A 271 -24.78 -22.22 -24.23
N LEU A 272 -24.04 -22.57 -23.19
CA LEU A 272 -22.57 -22.57 -23.21
C LEU A 272 -22.02 -23.52 -24.29
N ASN A 273 -22.69 -24.64 -24.56
CA ASN A 273 -22.29 -25.59 -25.61
C ASN A 273 -22.28 -24.95 -27.01
N HIS A 274 -23.09 -23.91 -27.24
CA HIS A 274 -23.17 -23.20 -28.52
C HIS A 274 -22.09 -22.11 -28.67
N MET A 275 -21.36 -21.79 -27.61
CA MET A 275 -20.40 -20.69 -27.57
C MET A 275 -19.02 -21.04 -28.18
N GLY A 276 -18.79 -22.33 -28.49
CA GLY A 276 -17.59 -22.82 -29.15
C GLY A 276 -16.73 -23.71 -28.24
N ALA A 277 -16.17 -24.77 -28.83
CA ALA A 277 -15.64 -25.93 -28.12
C ALA A 277 -14.20 -25.80 -27.55
N ASN A 278 -13.52 -24.66 -27.71
CA ASN A 278 -12.13 -24.52 -27.25
C ASN A 278 -12.03 -23.83 -25.89
N TRP A 279 -12.69 -24.42 -24.89
CA TRP A 279 -12.60 -24.01 -23.49
C TRP A 279 -11.15 -23.91 -22.98
N THR A 280 -10.22 -24.69 -23.56
CA THR A 280 -8.78 -24.65 -23.24
C THR A 280 -8.14 -23.29 -23.47
N ASP A 281 -8.60 -22.51 -24.45
CA ASP A 281 -8.10 -21.15 -24.70
C ASP A 281 -8.75 -20.13 -23.75
N SER A 282 -9.87 -20.51 -23.13
CA SER A 282 -10.63 -19.70 -22.15
C SER A 282 -10.17 -19.94 -20.71
N VAL A 283 -9.50 -21.06 -20.43
CA VAL A 283 -8.92 -21.35 -19.10
C VAL A 283 -7.90 -20.28 -18.77
N LEU A 284 -8.04 -19.68 -17.58
CA LEU A 284 -7.07 -18.69 -17.11
C LEU A 284 -5.73 -19.39 -16.88
N THR A 285 -4.67 -18.92 -17.55
CA THR A 285 -3.33 -19.53 -17.47
C THR A 285 -2.43 -18.89 -16.40
N SER A 286 -2.94 -17.92 -15.64
CA SER A 286 -2.18 -17.31 -14.54
C SER A 286 -2.04 -18.27 -13.37
N LYS A 287 -1.04 -18.03 -12.52
CA LYS A 287 -0.88 -18.76 -11.28
C LYS A 287 -2.12 -18.53 -10.41
N GLN A 288 -2.90 -19.58 -10.19
CA GLN A 288 -4.00 -19.57 -9.24
C GLN A 288 -3.49 -19.12 -7.87
N GLN A 289 -4.08 -18.06 -7.34
CA GLN A 289 -3.82 -17.57 -5.99
C GLN A 289 -5.09 -17.84 -5.18
N ASN A 290 -4.95 -18.31 -3.95
CA ASN A 290 -6.09 -18.54 -3.05
C ASN A 290 -6.60 -17.20 -2.47
N LEU A 291 -6.96 -16.27 -3.36
CA LEU A 291 -7.51 -14.95 -3.04
C LEU A 291 -8.98 -14.91 -3.44
N SER A 292 -9.80 -14.23 -2.65
CA SER A 292 -11.19 -13.98 -3.00
C SER A 292 -11.33 -12.84 -4.00
N VAL A 293 -12.47 -12.75 -4.69
CA VAL A 293 -12.81 -11.59 -5.54
C VAL A 293 -12.81 -10.31 -4.73
N ASN A 294 -13.19 -10.35 -3.45
CA ASN A 294 -13.06 -9.20 -2.57
C ASN A 294 -11.59 -8.75 -2.44
N ASP A 295 -10.65 -9.68 -2.28
CA ASP A 295 -9.23 -9.35 -2.19
C ASP A 295 -8.70 -8.75 -3.50
N TYR A 296 -9.08 -9.34 -4.63
CA TYR A 296 -8.75 -8.80 -5.94
C TYR A 296 -9.32 -7.39 -6.13
N PHE A 297 -10.62 -7.19 -5.86
CA PHE A 297 -11.29 -5.93 -6.10
C PHE A 297 -10.82 -4.82 -5.15
N ASN A 298 -10.48 -5.15 -3.89
CA ASN A 298 -9.88 -4.20 -2.95
C ASN A 298 -8.50 -3.67 -3.43
N ASN A 299 -7.82 -4.43 -4.27
CA ASN A 299 -6.58 -4.02 -4.96
C ASN A 299 -6.81 -3.74 -6.45
N LEU A 300 -8.03 -3.35 -6.86
CA LEU A 300 -8.36 -2.95 -8.24
C LEU A 300 -8.03 -4.01 -9.31
N PHE A 301 -8.01 -5.29 -8.93
CA PHE A 301 -7.53 -6.39 -9.79
C PHE A 301 -6.09 -6.19 -10.32
N ILE A 302 -5.26 -5.38 -9.66
CA ILE A 302 -3.89 -5.11 -10.11
C ILE A 302 -2.97 -6.24 -9.67
N GLU A 303 -2.39 -6.97 -10.63
CA GLU A 303 -1.35 -7.97 -10.36
C GLU A 303 0.04 -7.32 -10.27
N GLU A 304 0.31 -6.36 -11.15
CA GLU A 304 1.60 -5.69 -11.23
C GLU A 304 1.41 -4.21 -11.52
N TRP A 305 2.15 -3.37 -10.79
CA TRP A 305 2.27 -1.94 -11.05
C TRP A 305 3.75 -1.60 -11.07
N LEU A 306 4.28 -1.30 -12.24
CA LEU A 306 5.68 -0.93 -12.43
C LEU A 306 5.79 0.54 -12.81
N THR A 307 6.32 1.34 -11.90
CA THR A 307 6.67 2.73 -12.14
C THR A 307 8.05 2.80 -12.81
N LYS A 308 8.11 3.35 -14.01
CA LYS A 308 9.37 3.59 -14.74
C LYS A 308 9.68 5.07 -14.78
N ILE A 309 10.95 5.40 -14.58
CA ILE A 309 11.43 6.77 -14.54
C ILE A 309 12.44 6.98 -15.64
N ASN A 310 12.31 8.12 -16.31
CA ASN A 310 13.28 8.59 -17.26
C ASN A 310 14.11 9.71 -16.62
N TYR A 311 15.21 9.32 -15.97
CA TYR A 311 16.09 10.28 -15.29
C TYR A 311 16.61 11.36 -16.23
N SER A 312 16.89 11.03 -17.50
CA SER A 312 17.36 12.02 -18.47
C SER A 312 16.30 13.11 -18.73
N LYS A 313 15.02 12.74 -18.83
CA LYS A 313 13.95 13.73 -18.93
C LYS A 313 13.84 14.57 -17.66
N TYR A 314 13.85 13.93 -16.49
CA TYR A 314 13.84 14.64 -15.21
C TYR A 314 14.99 15.66 -15.11
N PHE A 315 16.22 15.25 -15.44
CA PHE A 315 17.41 16.09 -15.37
C PHE A 315 17.26 17.31 -16.30
N ASN A 316 16.76 17.10 -17.52
CA ASN A 316 16.55 18.16 -18.49
C ASN A 316 15.46 19.14 -18.06
N GLU A 317 14.38 18.65 -17.43
CA GLU A 317 13.29 19.49 -16.91
C GLU A 317 13.73 20.30 -15.68
N CYS A 318 14.47 19.68 -14.74
CA CYS A 318 15.06 20.39 -13.58
C CYS A 318 16.04 21.47 -14.04
N HIS A 319 16.79 21.22 -15.12
CA HIS A 319 17.75 22.15 -15.74
C HIS A 319 18.70 22.82 -14.71
N PRO A 320 19.60 22.04 -14.08
CA PRO A 320 20.56 22.56 -13.12
C PRO A 320 21.67 23.35 -13.82
N SER A 321 21.67 24.68 -13.73
CA SER A 321 22.65 25.53 -14.40
C SER A 321 23.99 25.64 -13.63
N VAL A 322 23.94 25.48 -12.32
CA VAL A 322 25.11 25.61 -11.43
C VAL A 322 25.00 24.64 -10.27
N CYS A 323 26.13 24.07 -9.84
CA CYS A 323 26.25 23.35 -8.59
C CYS A 323 27.29 24.03 -7.70
N THR A 324 27.09 23.99 -6.39
CA THR A 324 28.02 24.51 -5.39
C THR A 324 28.32 23.45 -4.35
N TYR A 325 29.55 23.38 -3.84
CA TYR A 325 29.87 22.57 -2.68
C TYR A 325 30.88 23.28 -1.77
N THR A 326 30.81 23.01 -0.47
CA THR A 326 31.82 23.52 0.47
C THR A 326 32.95 22.52 0.62
N ALA A 327 34.17 23.00 0.37
CA ALA A 327 35.40 22.32 0.68
C ALA A 327 35.91 22.82 2.03
N THR A 328 36.12 21.90 2.98
CA THR A 328 36.84 22.22 4.20
C THR A 328 38.32 22.01 3.95
N ASP A 329 39.08 23.09 3.88
CA ASP A 329 40.53 22.97 3.85
C ASP A 329 41.01 22.44 5.20
N ARG A 330 41.83 21.38 5.16
CA ARG A 330 42.57 20.95 6.35
C ARG A 330 43.41 22.14 6.80
N ALA A 331 43.28 22.49 8.09
CA ALA A 331 43.91 23.67 8.70
C ALA A 331 45.27 23.98 8.05
N GLY A 332 45.35 25.12 7.36
CA GLY A 332 46.52 25.49 6.58
C GLY A 332 47.79 25.45 7.42
N ILE A 333 48.92 25.15 6.77
CA ILE A 333 50.25 25.09 7.40
C ILE A 333 50.54 26.35 8.25
N SER A 334 50.01 27.51 7.84
CA SER A 334 50.07 28.77 8.60
C SER A 334 49.45 28.65 10.00
N TYR A 335 48.30 27.99 10.15
CA TYR A 335 47.65 27.77 11.44
C TYR A 335 48.48 26.83 12.33
N ALA A 336 49.04 25.76 11.77
CA ALA A 336 49.92 24.84 12.49
C ALA A 336 51.19 25.56 13.01
N ILE A 337 51.81 26.40 12.18
CA ILE A 337 52.95 27.24 12.56
C ILE A 337 52.55 28.23 13.67
N THR A 338 51.41 28.91 13.52
CA THR A 338 50.93 29.88 14.52
C THR A 338 50.64 29.20 15.86
N LEU A 339 50.08 27.99 15.84
CA LEU A 339 49.86 27.18 17.03
C LEU A 339 51.18 26.82 17.72
N LEU A 340 52.19 26.35 16.96
CA LEU A 340 53.52 26.05 17.50
C LEU A 340 54.21 27.27 18.09
N ILE A 341 54.14 28.44 17.43
CA ILE A 341 54.68 29.70 17.96
C ILE A 341 53.94 30.11 19.23
N SER A 342 52.61 30.01 19.28
CA SER A 342 51.82 30.35 20.45
C SER A 342 52.11 29.43 21.64
N LEU A 343 52.34 28.13 21.37
CA LEU A 343 52.69 27.14 22.38
C LEU A 343 54.10 27.39 22.93
N TYR A 344 55.07 27.66 22.06
CA TYR A 344 56.45 27.98 22.44
C TYR A 344 56.52 29.29 23.23
N GLY A 345 55.83 30.33 22.77
CA GLY A 345 55.76 31.62 23.45
C GLY A 345 55.11 31.51 24.83
N GLY A 346 53.99 30.79 24.94
CA GLY A 346 53.33 30.52 26.21
C GLY A 346 54.21 29.72 27.17
N LEU A 347 54.88 28.69 26.66
CA LEU A 347 55.78 27.84 27.44
C LEU A 347 56.97 28.63 28.02
N VAL A 348 57.59 29.51 27.23
CA VAL A 348 58.72 30.36 27.67
C VAL A 348 58.29 31.34 28.77
N ILE A 349 57.10 31.95 28.65
CA ILE A 349 56.57 32.87 29.67
C ILE A 349 56.29 32.11 30.98
N ILE A 350 55.67 30.93 30.90
CA ILE A 350 55.39 30.08 32.06
C ILE A 350 56.70 29.62 32.72
N LEU A 351 57.70 29.20 31.93
CA LEU A 351 58.99 28.78 32.47
C LEU A 351 59.71 29.92 33.18
N ARG A 352 59.67 31.15 32.64
CA ARG A 352 60.25 32.34 33.29
C ARG A 352 59.55 32.67 34.61
N LEU A 353 58.23 32.55 34.66
CA LEU A 353 57.45 32.75 35.89
C LEU A 353 57.79 31.69 36.95
N ILE A 354 57.87 30.43 36.55
CA ILE A 354 58.25 29.32 37.44
C ILE A 354 59.69 29.49 37.92
N ALA A 355 60.62 29.81 37.03
CA ALA A 355 62.03 30.03 37.39
C ALA A 355 62.18 31.20 38.37
N ALA A 356 61.52 32.34 38.12
CA ALA A 356 61.52 33.47 39.04
C ALA A 356 60.93 33.09 40.41
N PHE A 357 59.86 32.30 40.42
CA PHE A 357 59.25 31.80 41.65
C PHE A 357 60.18 30.86 42.42
N LEU A 358 60.83 29.91 41.74
CA LEU A 358 61.79 28.99 42.32
C LEU A 358 63.03 29.70 42.89
N VAL A 359 63.57 30.70 42.18
CA VAL A 359 64.69 31.53 42.66
C VAL A 359 64.29 32.31 43.91
N ASN A 360 63.07 32.87 43.95
CA ASN A 360 62.60 33.61 45.12
C ASN A 360 62.36 32.69 46.34
N ILE A 361 61.97 31.43 46.10
CA ILE A 361 61.88 30.40 47.13
C ILE A 361 63.28 30.01 47.65
N THR A 362 64.25 29.72 46.77
CA THR A 362 65.60 29.31 47.19
C THR A 362 66.34 30.44 47.92
N LEU A 363 66.15 31.70 47.50
CA LEU A 363 66.68 32.87 48.23
C LEU A 363 66.03 33.04 49.61
N LYS A 364 64.72 32.77 49.76
CA LYS A 364 64.06 32.77 51.08
C LYS A 364 64.50 31.64 52.00
N PHE A 365 64.89 30.49 51.46
CA PHE A 365 65.47 29.39 52.25
C PHE A 365 66.93 29.65 52.63
N LYS A 366 67.71 30.37 51.80
CA LYS A 366 69.11 30.72 52.08
C LYS A 366 69.27 31.88 53.07
N HIS A 367 68.25 32.74 53.23
CA HIS A 367 68.24 33.84 54.21
C HIS A 367 67.38 33.59 55.47
N ARG A 368 67.15 32.33 55.85
CA ARG A 368 66.68 32.01 57.20
C ARG A 368 67.86 31.65 58.12
N PRO A 369 68.14 32.43 59.19
CA PRO A 369 69.14 32.06 60.18
C PRO A 369 68.72 30.79 60.93
N ARG A 370 69.72 30.03 61.39
CA ARG A 370 69.62 28.89 62.31
C ARG A 370 68.86 29.31 63.57
N ASN A 371 67.55 29.10 63.58
CA ASN A 371 66.66 28.77 64.72
C ASN A 371 65.22 29.20 64.42
N ALA A 372 64.41 28.28 63.90
CA ALA A 372 62.97 28.20 64.19
C ALA A 372 62.40 26.90 63.60
N ARG A 373 61.79 26.07 64.46
CA ARG A 373 61.00 24.89 64.09
C ARG A 373 59.94 25.27 63.05
N ILE A 374 59.89 24.52 61.96
CA ILE A 374 58.86 24.64 60.92
C ILE A 374 57.66 23.80 61.36
N HIS A 375 56.56 24.45 61.76
CA HIS A 375 55.23 23.83 61.77
C HIS A 375 54.66 23.88 60.35
N PHE A 376 54.49 22.71 59.75
CA PHE A 376 54.02 22.49 58.38
C PHE A 376 52.48 22.62 58.27
N GLY A 377 51.90 23.73 58.75
CA GLY A 377 50.45 23.88 58.89
C GLY A 377 49.77 24.97 58.05
N ASN A 378 50.50 25.96 57.54
CA ASN A 378 49.88 27.22 57.05
C ASN A 378 50.17 27.59 55.58
N PHE A 379 50.53 26.64 54.73
CA PHE A 379 50.74 26.90 53.30
C PHE A 379 49.41 27.01 52.51
N LEU A 380 48.40 26.22 52.87
CA LEU A 380 47.08 26.24 52.22
C LEU A 380 46.26 27.51 52.53
N GLY A 381 46.42 28.11 53.71
CA GLY A 381 45.72 29.36 54.08
C GLY A 381 46.21 30.60 53.33
N TYR A 382 47.50 30.63 52.96
CA TYR A 382 48.09 31.77 52.24
C TYR A 382 47.68 31.81 50.75
N ILE A 383 47.45 30.65 50.14
CA ILE A 383 46.98 30.57 48.74
C ILE A 383 45.50 30.99 48.64
N LYS A 384 44.66 30.63 49.63
CA LYS A 384 43.22 30.95 49.63
C LYS A 384 42.94 32.47 49.75
N LYS A 385 43.77 33.22 50.49
CA LYS A 385 43.58 34.66 50.71
C LYS A 385 44.02 35.54 49.52
N LYS A 386 44.86 35.01 48.62
CA LYS A 386 45.37 35.76 47.46
C LYS A 386 44.53 35.58 46.19
N PHE A 387 43.76 34.50 46.09
CA PHE A 387 42.82 34.29 44.98
C PHE A 387 41.49 35.07 45.14
N HIS A 388 41.04 35.35 46.37
CA HIS A 388 39.77 36.05 46.61
C HIS A 388 39.80 37.57 46.42
N ARG A 389 40.98 38.17 46.17
CA ARG A 389 41.15 39.63 46.02
C ARG A 389 41.26 40.09 44.56
N LYS A 390 41.05 39.19 43.59
CA LYS A 390 41.15 39.50 42.15
C LYS A 390 39.85 39.30 41.37
N TYR A 391 38.74 39.03 42.06
CA TYR A 391 37.38 39.08 41.51
C TYR A 391 36.45 39.74 42.54
N ASN A 392 36.50 41.06 42.56
CA ASN A 392 35.39 41.98 42.83
C ASN A 392 35.79 43.33 42.21
#